data_AF-A0A537QH43-F1
#
_entry.id   AF-A0A537QH43-F1
#
_cell.length_a   1.000
_cell.length_b   1.000
_cell.length_c   1.000
_cell.angle_alpha   90.00
_cell.angle_beta   90.00
_cell.angle_gamma   90.00
#
_symmetry.space_group_name_H-M   'P 1'
#
loop_
_entity.id
_entity.type
_entity.pdbx_description
1 polymer ?
#
loop_
_entity_poly.entity_id
_entity_poly.type
_entity_poly.pdbx_seq_one_letter_code
_entity_poly.pdbx_strand_id
1 'polypeptide(L)'
;LVLGVEAAEGTDGLLRRCAGLRREGPGGVLVKAAKPGQEHRVDRPTIGPQTVILAAAAGLQGIAGEAGMTIVVDRAEVVRAADLAGLFVVGIAVS
;
A
#
# COMPACT_ATOMS: atom_id res chain seq x y z
N LEU A 1 -7.96 -5.56 12.93
CA LEU A 1 -7.01 -4.79 13.77
C LEU A 1 -6.27 -3.80 12.88
N VAL A 2 -6.15 -2.54 13.29
CA VAL A 2 -5.32 -1.56 12.58
C VAL A 2 -3.91 -1.60 13.17
N LEU A 3 -2.91 -1.98 12.37
CA LEU A 3 -1.51 -2.05 12.82
C LEU A 3 -0.78 -0.71 12.72
N GLY A 4 -1.30 0.21 11.92
CA GLY A 4 -0.74 1.56 11.79
C GLY A 4 -1.52 2.41 10.81
N VAL A 5 -1.33 3.71 10.93
CA VAL A 5 -1.81 4.74 10.00
C VAL A 5 -0.57 5.53 9.58
N GLU A 6 -0.50 5.90 8.29
CA GLU A 6 0.59 6.70 7.77
C GLU A 6 0.61 8.09 8.42
N ALA A 7 1.75 8.48 8.96
CA ALA A 7 2.00 9.84 9.45
C ALA A 7 3.23 10.43 8.73
N ALA A 8 3.97 11.33 9.39
CA ALA A 8 5.06 12.09 8.76
C ALA A 8 6.20 11.21 8.19
N GLU A 9 6.32 9.96 8.64
CA GLU A 9 7.30 8.98 8.15
C GLU A 9 7.00 8.43 6.74
N GLY A 10 5.81 8.69 6.22
CA GLY A 10 5.35 8.18 4.94
C GLY A 10 5.09 6.67 4.92
N THR A 11 4.62 6.16 3.78
CA THR A 11 4.24 4.75 3.61
C THR A 11 5.37 3.78 3.92
N ASP A 12 6.59 4.12 3.51
CA ASP A 12 7.77 3.29 3.74
C ASP A 12 8.09 3.12 5.23
N GLY A 13 8.06 4.23 5.98
CA GLY A 13 8.25 4.20 7.44
C GLY A 13 7.15 3.41 8.13
N LEU A 14 5.89 3.60 7.70
CA LEU A 14 4.75 2.81 8.18
C LEU A 14 4.97 1.31 7.97
N LEU A 15 5.32 0.88 6.76
CA LEU A 15 5.51 -0.55 6.44
C LEU A 15 6.65 -1.17 7.24
N ARG A 16 7.79 -0.48 7.37
CA ARG A 16 8.92 -0.95 8.20
C ARG A 16 8.52 -1.07 9.67
N ARG A 17 7.76 -0.11 10.21
CA ARG A 17 7.24 -0.18 11.59
C ARG A 17 6.29 -1.36 11.77
N CYS A 18 5.35 -1.57 10.83
CA CYS A 18 4.37 -2.65 10.93
C CYS A 18 4.98 -4.05 10.74
N ALA A 19 6.13 -4.18 10.07
CA ALA A 19 6.80 -5.47 9.90
C ALA A 19 7.13 -6.15 11.25
N GLY A 20 7.48 -5.37 12.28
CA GLY A 20 7.74 -5.87 13.63
C GLY A 20 6.48 -6.17 14.46
N LEU A 21 5.29 -5.81 13.96
CA LEU A 21 3.99 -5.98 14.63
C LEU A 21 3.19 -7.17 14.07
N ARG A 22 3.82 -7.99 13.23
CA ARG A 22 3.21 -9.20 12.66
C ARG A 22 2.72 -10.13 13.77
N ARG A 23 1.61 -10.80 13.50
CA ARG A 23 0.99 -11.80 14.37
C ARG A 23 0.84 -13.11 13.60
N GLU A 24 0.61 -14.20 14.32
CA GLU A 24 0.25 -15.47 13.70
C GLU A 24 -1.05 -15.36 12.88
N GLY A 25 -1.12 -16.10 11.78
CA GLY A 25 -2.26 -16.09 10.85
C GLY A 25 -2.02 -15.28 9.57
N PRO A 26 -3.09 -15.07 8.77
CA PRO A 26 -2.98 -14.35 7.50
C PRO A 26 -2.53 -12.90 7.69
N GLY A 27 -1.66 -12.43 6.79
CA GLY A 27 -1.19 -11.04 6.77
C GLY A 27 -2.31 -10.03 6.48
N GLY A 28 -2.06 -8.77 6.83
CA GLY A 28 -2.99 -7.67 6.56
C GLY A 28 -2.93 -7.14 5.12
N VAL A 29 -3.56 -5.99 4.90
CA VAL A 29 -3.60 -5.29 3.60
C VAL A 29 -3.17 -3.83 3.81
N LEU A 30 -2.32 -3.31 2.93
CA LEU A 30 -2.04 -1.86 2.89
C LEU A 30 -3.18 -1.19 2.11
N VAL A 31 -3.82 -0.18 2.69
CA VAL A 31 -4.86 0.61 2.02
C VAL A 31 -4.35 2.03 1.78
N LYS A 32 -4.41 2.49 0.53
CA LYS A 32 -4.07 3.85 0.12
C LYS A 32 -5.29 4.51 -0.52
N ALA A 33 -5.86 5.50 0.17
CA ALA A 33 -6.98 6.31 -0.32
C ALA A 33 -6.68 7.79 -0.07
N ALA A 34 -7.29 8.68 -0.85
CA ALA A 34 -7.18 10.11 -0.62
C ALA A 34 -7.89 10.47 0.70
N LYS A 35 -7.33 11.42 1.46
CA LYS A 35 -8.02 11.95 2.64
C LYS A 35 -9.22 12.79 2.18
N PRO A 36 -10.35 12.79 2.91
CA PRO A 36 -11.44 13.71 2.63
C PRO A 36 -10.94 15.17 2.60
N GLY A 37 -11.21 15.89 1.52
CA GLY A 37 -10.75 17.27 1.33
C GLY A 37 -9.28 17.45 0.92
N GLN A 38 -8.54 16.37 0.66
CA GLN A 38 -7.18 16.45 0.10
C GLN A 38 -7.22 16.99 -1.32
N GLU A 39 -6.36 17.98 -1.62
CA GLU A 39 -6.30 18.54 -2.97
C GLU A 39 -5.65 17.55 -3.95
N HIS A 40 -6.48 16.98 -4.81
CA HIS A 40 -6.12 15.90 -5.72
C HIS A 40 -5.07 16.24 -6.79
N ARG A 41 -4.81 17.52 -7.05
CA ARG A 41 -3.80 17.95 -8.03
C ARG A 41 -2.38 17.88 -7.49
N VAL A 42 -2.22 17.97 -6.16
CA VAL A 42 -0.92 18.13 -5.53
C VAL A 42 -0.51 16.88 -4.77
N ASP A 43 -1.47 16.11 -4.25
CA ASP A 43 -1.18 14.95 -3.41
C ASP A 43 -2.14 13.79 -3.72
N ARG A 44 -1.68 12.87 -4.56
CA ARG A 44 -2.39 11.62 -4.90
C ARG A 44 -1.70 10.44 -4.22
N PRO A 45 -2.47 9.48 -3.66
CA PRO A 45 -1.87 8.26 -3.15
C PRO A 45 -1.07 7.58 -4.26
N THR A 46 0.15 7.15 -3.94
CA THR A 46 1.06 6.55 -4.92
C THR A 46 1.52 5.16 -4.50
N ILE A 47 1.49 4.21 -5.43
CA ILE A 47 2.05 2.86 -5.27
C ILE A 47 3.20 2.73 -6.26
N GLY A 48 4.38 2.38 -5.79
CA GLY A 48 5.53 2.03 -6.62
C GLY A 48 6.11 0.67 -6.27
N PRO A 49 7.13 0.18 -7.00
CA PRO A 49 7.75 -1.12 -6.74
C PRO A 49 8.25 -1.28 -5.29
N GLN A 50 8.81 -0.21 -4.73
CA GLN A 50 9.28 -0.18 -3.35
C GLN A 50 8.16 -0.42 -2.34
N THR A 51 6.95 0.09 -2.60
CA THR A 51 5.77 -0.17 -1.78
C THR A 51 5.43 -1.67 -1.75
N VAL A 52 5.52 -2.35 -2.90
CA VAL A 52 5.28 -3.80 -3.01
C VAL A 52 6.33 -4.59 -2.23
N ILE A 53 7.61 -4.26 -2.43
CA ILE A 53 8.73 -4.93 -1.75
C ILE A 53 8.59 -4.80 -0.22
N LEU A 54 8.29 -3.60 0.27
CA LEU A 54 8.13 -3.35 1.70
C LEU A 54 6.84 -3.97 2.25
N ALA A 55 5.75 -4.00 1.48
CA ALA A 55 4.52 -4.69 1.87
C ALA A 55 4.74 -6.20 2.01
N ALA A 56 5.49 -6.81 1.10
CA ALA A 56 5.89 -8.20 1.17
C ALA A 56 6.84 -8.47 2.36
N ALA A 57 7.80 -7.58 2.61
CA ALA A 57 8.69 -7.66 3.79
C ALA A 57 7.92 -7.50 5.11
N ALA A 58 6.85 -6.70 5.13
CA ALA A 58 5.88 -6.62 6.23
C ALA A 58 4.85 -7.76 6.21
N GLY A 59 4.86 -8.58 5.14
CA GLY A 59 4.06 -9.79 4.88
C GLY A 59 2.60 -9.56 5.00
N LEU A 60 2.23 -8.43 4.43
CA LEU A 60 0.89 -8.18 3.97
C LEU A 60 0.56 -9.15 2.83
N GLN A 61 -0.73 -9.38 2.61
CA GLN A 61 -1.26 -10.21 1.54
C GLN A 61 -1.55 -9.41 0.28
N GLY A 62 -1.59 -8.08 0.39
CA GLY A 62 -1.79 -7.23 -0.77
C GLY A 62 -1.90 -5.75 -0.45
N ILE A 63 -2.18 -4.99 -1.51
CA ILE A 63 -2.31 -3.55 -1.51
C ILE A 63 -3.63 -3.17 -2.18
N ALA A 64 -4.43 -2.34 -1.53
CA ALA A 64 -5.64 -1.74 -2.08
C ALA A 64 -5.42 -0.23 -2.29
N GLY A 65 -5.70 0.25 -3.49
CA GLY A 65 -5.69 1.66 -3.84
C GLY A 65 -7.07 2.15 -4.23
N GLU A 66 -7.40 3.41 -3.95
CA GLU A 66 -8.61 4.04 -4.48
C GLU A 66 -8.55 4.13 -6.01
N ALA A 67 -9.54 3.53 -6.67
CA ALA A 67 -9.64 3.48 -8.12
C ALA A 67 -9.83 4.88 -8.71
N GLY A 68 -9.12 5.17 -9.81
CA GLY A 68 -9.14 6.50 -10.44
C GLY A 68 -8.32 7.57 -9.73
N MET A 69 -7.96 7.37 -8.45
CA MET A 69 -7.21 8.34 -7.64
C MET A 69 -5.77 7.93 -7.37
N THR A 70 -5.48 6.65 -7.21
CA THR A 70 -4.12 6.17 -6.92
C THR A 70 -3.24 6.18 -8.16
N ILE A 71 -2.06 6.82 -8.07
CA ILE A 71 -1.01 6.73 -9.11
C ILE A 71 -0.22 5.44 -8.91
N VAL A 72 0.01 4.71 -9.99
CA VAL A 72 0.91 3.55 -10.00
C VAL A 72 2.17 3.90 -10.80
N VAL A 73 3.29 4.03 -10.11
CA VAL A 73 4.60 4.33 -10.71
C VAL A 73 5.23 3.03 -11.16
N ASP A 74 5.79 3.01 -12.36
CA ASP A 74 6.38 1.82 -12.99
C ASP A 74 5.46 0.59 -12.88
N ARG A 75 4.30 0.69 -13.53
CA ARG A 75 3.25 -0.33 -13.44
C ARG A 75 3.75 -1.73 -13.79
N ALA A 76 4.63 -1.87 -14.76
CA ALA A 76 5.17 -3.16 -15.17
C ALA A 76 5.98 -3.80 -14.03
N GLU A 77 6.84 -3.02 -13.39
CA GLU A 77 7.63 -3.48 -12.27
C GLU A 77 6.78 -3.73 -11.01
N VAL A 78 5.74 -2.93 -10.77
CA VAL A 78 4.77 -3.17 -9.69
C VAL A 78 4.08 -4.53 -9.87
N VAL A 79 3.60 -4.83 -11.08
CA VAL A 79 2.97 -6.13 -11.38
C VAL A 79 3.97 -7.26 -11.17
N ARG A 80 5.17 -7.14 -11.75
CA ARG A 80 6.22 -8.17 -11.63
C ARG A 80 6.60 -8.43 -10.16
N ALA A 81 6.78 -7.39 -9.36
CA ALA A 81 7.12 -7.51 -7.95
C ALA A 81 5.97 -8.11 -7.13
N ALA A 82 4.72 -7.77 -7.47
CA ALA A 82 3.54 -8.29 -6.77
C ALA A 82 3.36 -9.78 -7.05
N ASP A 83 3.46 -10.18 -8.33
CA ASP A 83 3.37 -11.58 -8.75
C ASP A 83 4.47 -12.43 -8.10
N LEU A 84 5.72 -11.94 -8.11
CA LEU A 84 6.85 -12.64 -7.49
C LEU A 84 6.66 -12.81 -5.99
N ALA A 85 6.08 -11.81 -5.33
CA ALA A 85 5.85 -11.83 -3.88
C ALA A 85 4.53 -12.52 -3.48
N GLY A 86 3.69 -12.92 -4.44
CA GLY A 86 2.37 -13.47 -4.18
C GLY A 86 1.39 -12.46 -3.56
N LEU A 87 1.58 -11.16 -3.80
CA LEU A 87 0.71 -10.10 -3.31
C LEU A 87 -0.32 -9.72 -4.38
N PHE A 88 -1.57 -9.51 -3.97
CA PHE A 88 -2.53 -8.85 -4.85
C PHE A 88 -2.34 -7.32 -4.82
N VAL A 89 -2.65 -6.67 -5.95
CA VAL A 89 -2.84 -5.22 -6.03
C VAL A 89 -4.19 -4.95 -6.66
N VAL A 90 -5.06 -4.20 -5.97
CA VAL A 90 -6.45 -4.00 -6.38
C VAL A 90 -6.87 -2.53 -6.29
N GLY A 91 -7.66 -2.08 -7.27
CA GLY A 91 -8.37 -0.81 -7.21
C GLY A 91 -9.74 -1.00 -6.57
N ILE A 92 -10.06 -0.21 -5.54
CA ILE A 92 -11.37 -0.25 -4.87
C ILE A 92 -12.13 1.05 -5.13
N ALA A 93 -13.45 0.95 -5.32
CA ALA A 93 -14.32 2.11 -5.30
C ALA A 93 -14.48 2.58 -3.85
N VAL A 94 -14.35 3.89 -3.63
CA VAL A 94 -14.58 4.52 -2.34
C VAL A 94 -15.83 5.37 -2.48
N SER A 95 -16.81 5.13 -1.62
CA SER A 95 -18.13 5.77 -1.60
C SER A 95 -18.21 6.84 -0.52
#